data_AF-C2FUQ3-F1
#
_entry.id   AF-C2FUQ3-F1
#
_cell.length_a   1.000
_cell.length_b   1.000
_cell.length_c   1.000
_cell.angle_alpha   90.00
_cell.angle_beta   90.00
_cell.angle_gamma   90.00
#
_symmetry.space_group_name_H-M   'P 1'
#
loop_
_entity.id
_entity.type
_entity.pdbx_description
1 polymer ?
#
loop_
_entity_poly.entity_id
_entity_poly.type
_entity_poly.pdbx_seq_one_letter_code
_entity_poly.pdbx_strand_id
1 'polypeptide(L)'
;MKTNPARSVLKNTVELAMRTTSNEREFKKQLTEQGINTVVRRNDDGRIYGITFIDHENRSVWNGSQLDRNLSANVFNDWWNNGNRPELKIQNSPISKTNTLDDLPTHNLFEFIPQEHSANYDLGLFSLLLGEQGVDYEEEQFANRMKKKKKRYPRQRR
;
A
#
# COMPACT_ATOMS: atom_id res chain seq x y z
N MET A 1 6.69 -14.81 4.62
CA MET A 1 5.42 -14.06 4.67
C MET A 1 5.07 -13.68 3.25
N LYS A 2 3.97 -14.18 2.67
CA LYS A 2 3.58 -13.84 1.29
C LYS A 2 3.29 -12.33 1.25
N THR A 3 3.92 -11.60 0.34
CA THR A 3 3.65 -10.18 0.10
C THR A 3 2.28 -10.06 -0.53
N ASN A 4 1.32 -9.47 0.16
CA ASN A 4 0.02 -9.16 -0.43
C ASN A 4 0.23 -8.02 -1.45
N PRO A 5 -0.03 -8.22 -2.75
CA PRO A 5 0.21 -7.20 -3.76
C PRO A 5 -0.58 -5.91 -3.49
N ALA A 6 -1.82 -6.02 -2.97
CA ALA A 6 -2.62 -4.87 -2.56
C ALA A 6 -1.97 -4.09 -1.41
N ARG A 7 -1.32 -4.78 -0.46
CA ARG A 7 -0.59 -4.13 0.64
C ARG A 7 0.59 -3.31 0.11
N SER A 8 1.35 -3.82 -0.85
CA SER A 8 2.46 -3.08 -1.46
C SER A 8 1.99 -1.88 -2.26
N VAL A 9 0.89 -2.01 -3.02
CA VAL A 9 0.30 -0.90 -3.76
C VAL A 9 -0.15 0.19 -2.78
N LEU A 10 -0.94 -0.17 -1.75
CA LEU A 10 -1.39 0.77 -0.74
C LEU A 10 -0.21 1.47 -0.03
N LYS A 11 0.83 0.73 0.33
CA LYS A 11 2.05 1.30 0.92
C LYS A 11 2.67 2.35 -0.01
N ASN A 12 2.88 2.02 -1.28
CA ASN A 12 3.51 2.91 -2.25
C ASN A 12 2.65 4.16 -2.51
N THR A 13 1.33 4.00 -2.59
CA THR A 13 0.39 5.11 -2.72
C THR A 13 0.45 6.07 -1.53
N VAL A 14 0.50 5.53 -0.31
CA VAL A 14 0.64 6.34 0.90
C VAL A 14 1.98 7.07 0.93
N GLU A 15 3.09 6.38 0.61
CA GLU A 15 4.42 7.00 0.54
C GLU A 15 4.49 8.12 -0.52
N LEU A 16 3.85 7.92 -1.68
CA LEU A 16 3.74 8.94 -2.71
C LEU A 16 2.98 10.16 -2.20
N ALA A 17 1.82 9.96 -1.57
CA ALA A 17 1.03 11.05 -1.00
C ALA A 17 1.81 11.85 0.06
N MET A 18 2.65 11.20 0.86
CA MET A 18 3.53 11.90 1.82
C MET A 18 4.58 12.80 1.13
N ARG A 19 5.03 12.43 -0.08
CA ARG A 19 6.00 13.20 -0.87
C ARG A 19 5.36 14.35 -1.65
N THR A 20 4.11 14.23 -2.07
CA THR A 20 3.44 15.23 -2.89
C THR A 20 2.68 16.27 -2.06
N THR A 21 2.29 15.94 -0.83
CA THR A 21 1.49 16.84 0.02
C THR A 21 2.29 17.44 1.15
N SER A 22 1.81 18.59 1.66
CA SER A 22 2.49 19.31 2.75
C SER A 22 1.74 19.24 4.08
N ASN A 23 0.44 18.97 4.06
CA ASN A 23 -0.41 18.97 5.25
C ASN A 23 -1.45 17.83 5.23
N GLU A 24 -2.06 17.56 6.39
CA GLU A 24 -3.03 16.48 6.57
C GLU A 24 -4.23 16.59 5.62
N ARG A 25 -4.70 17.81 5.33
CA ARG A 25 -5.88 18.02 4.49
C ARG A 25 -5.61 17.59 3.05
N GLU A 26 -4.50 18.05 2.48
CA GLU A 26 -4.05 17.64 1.14
C GLU A 26 -3.78 16.14 1.07
N PHE A 27 -3.09 15.61 2.07
CA PHE A 27 -2.79 14.18 2.18
C PHE A 27 -4.07 13.34 2.13
N LYS A 28 -5.07 13.68 2.94
CA LYS A 28 -6.36 12.98 2.96
C LYS A 28 -7.12 13.12 1.63
N LYS A 29 -7.10 14.32 1.03
CA LYS A 29 -7.77 14.58 -0.25
C LYS A 29 -7.18 13.68 -1.35
N GLN A 30 -5.86 13.68 -1.51
CA GLN A 30 -5.18 12.89 -2.53
C GLN A 30 -5.39 11.38 -2.36
N LEU A 31 -5.44 10.88 -1.12
CA LEU A 31 -5.75 9.46 -0.87
C LEU A 31 -7.22 9.14 -1.17
N THR A 32 -8.14 10.04 -0.85
CA THR A 32 -9.58 9.85 -1.14
C THR A 32 -9.84 9.78 -2.64
N GLU A 33 -9.14 10.59 -3.43
CA GLU A 33 -9.17 10.54 -4.90
C GLU A 33 -8.69 9.20 -5.48
N GLN A 34 -7.87 8.47 -4.72
CA GLN A 34 -7.40 7.11 -5.05
C GLN A 34 -8.23 6.01 -4.35
N GLY A 35 -9.42 6.33 -3.82
CA GLY A 35 -10.27 5.34 -3.16
C GLY A 35 -9.78 4.90 -1.78
N ILE A 36 -8.90 5.67 -1.13
CA ILE A 36 -8.32 5.36 0.17
C ILE A 36 -8.74 6.41 1.21
N ASN A 37 -9.53 6.00 2.21
CA ASN A 37 -9.89 6.86 3.33
C ASN A 37 -8.87 6.73 4.46
N THR A 38 -8.55 7.84 5.12
CA THR A 38 -7.62 7.87 6.25
C THR A 38 -8.32 8.29 7.54
N VAL A 39 -8.21 7.45 8.57
CA VAL A 39 -8.69 7.75 9.93
C VAL A 39 -7.49 8.08 10.81
N VAL A 40 -7.48 9.29 11.36
CA VAL A 40 -6.43 9.78 12.27
C VAL A 40 -7.04 9.91 13.66
N ARG A 41 -6.42 9.27 14.66
CA ARG A 41 -6.85 9.31 16.05
C ARG A 41 -5.90 10.17 16.88
N ARG A 42 -6.46 11.08 17.65
CA ARG A 42 -5.74 12.05 18.48
C ARG A 42 -6.20 11.97 19.93
N ASN A 43 -5.27 12.23 20.86
CA ASN A 43 -5.63 12.47 22.26
C ASN A 43 -6.00 13.95 22.47
N ASP A 44 -6.29 14.32 23.72
CA ASP A 44 -6.71 15.68 24.08
C ASP A 44 -5.61 16.73 23.83
N ASP A 45 -4.33 16.35 23.88
CA ASP A 45 -3.19 17.21 23.56
C ASP A 45 -2.96 17.35 22.04
N GLY A 46 -3.80 16.72 21.20
CA GLY A 46 -3.65 16.70 19.74
C GLY A 46 -2.57 15.75 19.22
N ARG A 47 -1.92 14.96 20.08
CA ARG A 47 -0.96 13.93 19.70
C ARG A 47 -1.64 12.82 18.90
N ILE A 48 -1.10 12.50 17.75
CA ILE A 48 -1.58 11.39 16.92
C ILE A 48 -1.06 10.08 17.49
N TYR A 49 -1.95 9.22 17.97
CA TYR A 49 -1.59 7.90 18.51
C TYR A 49 -1.98 6.76 17.57
N GLY A 50 -2.82 7.02 16.57
CA GLY A 50 -3.27 6.01 15.62
C GLY A 50 -3.54 6.61 14.24
N ILE A 51 -3.12 5.87 13.21
CA ILE A 51 -3.50 6.14 11.82
C ILE A 51 -3.88 4.83 11.14
N THR A 52 -5.01 4.86 10.44
CA THR A 52 -5.58 3.71 9.73
C THR A 52 -5.94 4.13 8.31
N PHE A 53 -5.58 3.30 7.34
CA PHE A 53 -5.91 3.43 5.92
C PHE A 53 -6.98 2.40 5.56
N ILE A 54 -8.05 2.86 4.92
CA ILE A 54 -9.18 2.06 4.46
C ILE A 54 -9.16 2.10 2.95
N ASP A 55 -8.73 1.00 2.35
CA ASP A 55 -8.70 0.81 0.90
C ASP A 55 -10.03 0.19 0.47
N HIS A 56 -10.85 0.99 -0.22
CA HIS A 56 -12.17 0.57 -0.67
C HIS A 56 -12.12 -0.35 -1.88
N GLU A 57 -11.09 -0.24 -2.73
CA GLU A 57 -10.90 -1.07 -3.91
C GLU A 57 -10.59 -2.52 -3.49
N ASN A 58 -9.62 -2.69 -2.60
CA ASN A 58 -9.21 -4.00 -2.12
C ASN A 58 -9.99 -4.47 -0.87
N ARG A 59 -10.99 -3.69 -0.42
CA ARG A 59 -11.82 -3.95 0.77
C ARG A 59 -10.99 -4.30 2.00
N SER A 60 -9.90 -3.56 2.20
CA SER A 60 -8.91 -3.86 3.23
C SER A 60 -8.66 -2.66 4.14
N VAL A 61 -8.29 -2.96 5.39
CA VAL A 61 -8.02 -1.95 6.41
C VAL A 61 -6.66 -2.23 7.01
N TRP A 62 -5.80 -1.22 7.03
CA TRP A 62 -4.44 -1.34 7.50
C TRP A 62 -4.12 -0.22 8.49
N ASN A 63 -3.61 -0.57 9.67
CA ASN A 63 -2.94 0.41 10.50
C ASN A 63 -1.63 0.81 9.83
N GLY A 64 -1.25 2.09 9.94
CA GLY A 64 -0.06 2.58 9.25
C GLY A 64 1.21 1.82 9.63
N SER A 65 1.38 1.47 10.91
CA SER A 65 2.50 0.64 11.39
C SER A 65 2.50 -0.80 10.85
N GLN A 66 1.36 -1.31 10.37
CA GLN A 66 1.27 -2.61 9.68
C GLN A 66 1.69 -2.51 8.22
N LEU A 67 1.59 -1.34 7.59
CA LEU A 67 2.11 -1.11 6.25
C LEU A 67 3.63 -0.97 6.29
N ASP A 68 4.13 -0.03 7.08
CA ASP A 68 5.57 0.21 7.28
C ASP A 68 5.82 1.00 8.58
N ARG A 69 7.03 0.90 9.13
CA ARG A 69 7.45 1.70 10.30
C ARG A 69 7.42 3.20 9.98
N ASN A 70 7.77 3.56 8.75
CA ASN A 70 7.76 4.95 8.26
C ASN A 70 6.34 5.50 8.06
N LEU A 71 5.33 4.63 8.09
CA LEU A 71 3.91 4.99 7.99
C LEU A 71 3.22 4.95 9.36
N SER A 72 3.97 4.88 10.46
CA SER A 72 3.41 4.84 11.80
C SER A 72 2.81 6.18 12.23
N ALA A 73 1.88 6.13 13.19
CA ALA A 73 1.25 7.32 13.77
C ALA A 73 2.27 8.33 14.31
N ASN A 74 3.41 7.87 14.85
CA ASN A 74 4.45 8.75 15.36
C ASN A 74 5.08 9.60 14.26
N VAL A 75 5.32 9.03 13.07
CA VAL A 75 5.87 9.78 11.93
C VAL A 75 4.91 10.88 11.49
N PHE A 76 3.61 10.57 11.41
CA PHE A 76 2.60 11.58 11.09
C PHE A 76 2.42 12.63 12.18
N ASN A 77 2.57 12.26 13.46
CA ASN A 77 2.59 13.21 14.56
C ASN A 77 3.76 14.20 14.40
N ASP A 78 4.96 13.69 14.19
CA ASP A 78 6.15 14.53 14.06
C ASP A 78 6.08 15.42 12.82
N TRP A 79 5.52 14.91 11.73
CA TRP A 79 5.30 15.71 10.53
C TRP A 79 4.27 16.82 10.71
N TRP A 80 3.03 16.48 11.09
CA TRP A 80 1.93 17.45 11.09
C TRP A 80 1.92 18.36 12.31
N ASN A 81 2.42 17.92 13.47
CA ASN A 81 2.44 18.72 14.70
C ASN A 81 3.80 19.41 14.92
N ASN A 82 4.91 18.77 14.56
CA ASN A 82 6.25 19.31 14.82
C ASN A 82 6.94 19.87 13.56
N GLY A 83 6.33 19.75 12.38
CA GLY A 83 6.90 20.23 11.12
C GLY A 83 8.05 19.37 10.56
N ASN A 84 8.33 18.23 11.20
CA ASN A 84 9.44 17.35 10.81
C ASN A 84 9.00 16.44 9.67
N ARG A 85 9.08 16.95 8.44
CA ARG A 85 8.70 16.17 7.26
C ARG A 85 9.59 14.93 7.10
N PRO A 86 9.02 13.72 6.95
CA PRO A 86 9.80 12.51 6.84
C PRO A 86 10.57 12.42 5.51
N GLU A 87 11.87 12.14 5.60
CA GLU A 87 12.71 11.83 4.45
C GLU A 87 12.53 10.37 4.04
N LEU A 88 11.58 10.12 3.13
CA LEU A 88 11.36 8.78 2.58
C LEU A 88 12.48 8.42 1.60
N LYS A 89 13.51 7.70 2.07
CA LYS A 89 14.63 7.21 1.24
C LYS A 89 14.11 6.51 -0.02
N ILE A 90 14.60 6.94 -1.17
CA ILE A 90 14.34 6.29 -2.45
C ILE A 90 15.06 4.94 -2.40
N GLN A 91 14.31 3.84 -2.28
CA GLN A 91 14.88 2.53 -2.57
C GLN A 91 15.03 2.41 -4.08
N ASN A 92 16.11 3.00 -4.60
CA ASN A 92 16.66 2.57 -5.88
C ASN A 92 17.09 1.12 -5.67
N SER A 93 16.29 0.16 -6.13
CA SER A 93 16.75 -1.23 -6.23
C SER A 93 18.08 -1.22 -7.01
N PRO A 94 19.16 -1.82 -6.49
CA PRO A 94 20.41 -1.92 -7.23
C PRO A 94 20.20 -2.91 -8.37
N ILE A 95 19.94 -2.41 -9.58
CA ILE A 95 20.08 -3.21 -10.78
C ILE A 95 21.57 -3.47 -10.93
N SER A 96 21.96 -4.72 -10.65
CA SER A 96 23.30 -5.24 -10.81
C SER A 96 23.83 -4.92 -12.21
N LYS A 97 24.92 -4.16 -12.25
CA LYS A 97 25.67 -3.85 -13.47
C LYS A 97 26.21 -5.15 -14.07
N THR A 98 25.70 -5.57 -15.23
CA THR A 98 26.41 -6.48 -16.12
C THR A 98 26.81 -5.69 -17.36
N ASN A 99 28.11 -5.48 -17.49
CA ASN A 99 28.74 -4.71 -18.55
C ASN A 99 28.59 -5.41 -19.91
N THR A 100 28.00 -4.76 -20.91
CA THR A 100 28.38 -4.91 -22.32
C THR A 100 28.05 -3.61 -23.04
N LEU A 101 29.03 -3.09 -23.79
CA LEU A 101 29.02 -1.82 -24.49
C LEU A 101 28.09 -1.88 -25.71
N ASP A 102 27.29 -0.83 -25.93
CA ASP A 102 27.33 0.01 -27.14
C ASP A 102 26.07 0.92 -27.22
N ASP A 103 26.34 2.23 -27.20
CA ASP A 103 25.61 3.36 -27.79
C ASP A 103 24.07 3.34 -27.85
N LEU A 104 23.39 3.92 -26.85
CA LEU A 104 22.00 4.42 -26.95
C LEU A 104 21.76 5.59 -25.96
N PRO A 105 20.97 6.61 -26.34
CA PRO A 105 20.76 7.79 -25.52
C PRO A 105 19.97 7.45 -24.26
N THR A 106 20.37 8.10 -23.16
CA THR A 106 19.72 8.06 -21.85
C THR A 106 18.26 8.48 -21.95
N HIS A 107 17.35 7.54 -22.25
CA HIS A 107 15.92 7.78 -22.11
C HIS A 107 15.61 7.90 -20.62
N ASN A 108 15.43 9.16 -20.20
CA ASN A 108 14.84 9.52 -18.93
C ASN A 108 13.51 8.76 -18.79
N LEU A 109 13.38 7.98 -17.70
CA LEU A 109 12.18 7.21 -17.32
C LEU A 109 10.93 8.08 -17.05
N PHE A 110 10.94 9.35 -17.44
CA PHE A 110 9.87 10.32 -17.26
C PHE A 110 9.56 11.10 -18.55
N GLU A 111 9.91 10.57 -19.72
CA GLU A 111 9.55 11.15 -21.03
C GLU A 111 8.13 10.72 -21.49
N PHE A 112 7.18 10.55 -20.56
CA PHE A 112 5.81 10.16 -20.92
C PHE A 112 4.73 10.87 -20.09
N ILE A 113 5.01 12.10 -19.66
CA ILE A 113 3.94 13.01 -19.27
C ILE A 113 3.86 14.07 -20.38
N PRO A 114 3.04 13.87 -21.43
CA PRO A 114 2.64 14.99 -22.24
C PRO A 114 1.83 15.91 -21.34
N GLN A 115 2.41 17.07 -21.07
CA GLN A 115 1.65 18.23 -20.67
C GLN A 115 0.59 18.49 -21.75
N GLU A 116 -0.56 19.00 -21.33
CA GLU A 116 -1.65 19.53 -22.14
C GLU A 116 -2.87 18.60 -22.39
N HIS A 117 -3.92 18.97 -21.65
CA HIS A 117 -5.33 19.02 -22.03
C HIS A 117 -6.15 17.72 -22.26
N SER A 118 -7.32 17.75 -21.61
CA SER A 118 -8.56 17.07 -21.95
C SER A 118 -8.80 15.65 -21.41
N ALA A 119 -9.99 15.50 -20.84
CA ALA A 119 -10.65 14.32 -20.31
C ALA A 119 -10.30 12.99 -20.99
N ASN A 120 -9.86 12.02 -20.18
CA ASN A 120 -10.40 10.65 -20.00
C ASN A 120 -9.29 9.75 -19.47
N TYR A 121 -9.48 9.24 -18.25
CA TYR A 121 -8.56 8.31 -17.59
C TYR A 121 -8.64 6.94 -18.27
N ASP A 122 -7.58 6.58 -18.99
CA ASP A 122 -7.44 5.30 -19.64
C ASP A 122 -7.02 4.23 -18.62
N LEU A 123 -7.88 3.22 -18.48
CA LEU A 123 -7.76 2.04 -17.63
C LEU A 123 -6.73 1.01 -18.18
N GLY A 124 -5.93 1.38 -19.18
CA GLY A 124 -5.03 0.48 -19.91
C GLY A 124 -3.80 -0.04 -19.16
N LEU A 125 -3.41 0.55 -18.03
CA LEU A 125 -2.19 0.13 -17.31
C LEU A 125 -2.38 -1.15 -16.48
N PHE A 126 -3.61 -1.54 -16.17
CA PHE A 126 -3.91 -2.70 -15.32
C PHE A 126 -3.84 -4.05 -16.06
N SER A 127 -3.95 -4.06 -17.40
CA SER A 127 -4.02 -5.31 -18.16
C SER A 127 -2.67 -6.05 -18.32
N LEU A 128 -1.54 -5.38 -18.07
CA LEU A 128 -0.20 -5.98 -18.24
C LEU A 128 0.30 -6.76 -17.02
N LEU A 129 -0.44 -6.77 -15.90
CA LEU A 129 0.03 -7.31 -14.62
C LEU A 129 -0.56 -8.67 -14.21
N LEU A 130 -1.54 -9.21 -14.95
CA LEU A 130 -2.14 -10.51 -14.63
C LEU A 130 -1.97 -11.51 -15.78
N GLY A 131 -0.77 -12.09 -15.86
CA GLY A 131 -0.50 -13.30 -16.62
C GLY A 131 -0.22 -14.49 -15.70
N GLU A 132 -0.84 -15.62 -16.04
CA GLU A 132 -0.58 -17.02 -15.63
C GLU A 132 -1.30 -17.64 -14.42
N GLN A 133 -2.25 -18.51 -14.77
CA GLN A 133 -2.80 -19.61 -13.98
C GLN A 133 -1.71 -20.59 -13.50
N GLY A 134 -1.74 -20.92 -12.20
CA GLY A 134 -1.13 -22.11 -11.64
C GLY A 134 -2.15 -22.84 -10.78
N VAL A 135 -2.41 -24.11 -11.09
CA VAL A 135 -3.32 -25.01 -10.37
C VAL A 135 -3.08 -25.02 -8.84
N ASP A 136 -4.15 -24.77 -8.08
CA ASP A 136 -4.14 -24.46 -6.64
C ASP A 136 -4.01 -25.73 -5.77
N TYR A 137 -2.77 -26.09 -5.43
CA TYR A 137 -2.45 -27.14 -4.46
C TYR A 137 -2.77 -26.75 -3.00
N GLU A 138 -3.06 -25.47 -2.70
CA GLU A 138 -3.33 -25.01 -1.33
C GLU A 138 -4.80 -25.25 -0.92
N GLU A 139 -5.73 -25.25 -1.89
CA GLU A 139 -7.15 -25.51 -1.66
C GLU A 139 -7.42 -26.94 -1.13
N GLU A 140 -6.71 -27.94 -1.66
CA GLU A 140 -6.81 -29.34 -1.18
C GLU A 140 -6.36 -29.50 0.28
N GLN A 141 -5.32 -28.77 0.69
CA GLN A 141 -4.83 -28.83 2.06
C GLN A 141 -5.78 -28.14 3.05
N PHE A 142 -6.51 -27.11 2.62
CA PHE A 142 -7.51 -26.43 3.44
C PHE A 142 -8.74 -27.32 3.68
N ALA A 143 -9.23 -28.00 2.64
CA ALA A 143 -10.35 -28.94 2.74
C ALA A 143 -10.07 -30.08 3.75
N ASN A 144 -8.83 -30.60 3.78
CA ASN A 144 -8.42 -31.65 4.71
C ASN A 144 -8.34 -31.19 6.18
N ARG A 145 -8.08 -29.90 6.44
CA ARG A 145 -8.09 -29.32 7.80
C ARG A 145 -9.50 -29.14 8.35
N MET A 146 -10.48 -28.82 7.48
CA MET A 146 -11.88 -28.65 7.85
C MET A 146 -12.56 -29.96 8.28
N LYS A 147 -12.17 -31.10 7.69
CA LYS A 147 -12.74 -32.42 8.00
C LYS A 147 -12.29 -32.98 9.36
N LYS A 148 -11.15 -32.54 9.92
CA LYS A 148 -10.61 -33.04 11.20
C LYS A 148 -11.25 -32.41 12.45
N LYS A 149 -12.03 -31.33 12.33
CA LYS A 149 -12.62 -30.61 13.48
C LYS A 149 -14.05 -31.03 13.87
N LYS A 150 -14.66 -32.00 13.16
CA LYS A 150 -16.06 -32.45 13.40
C LYS A 150 -16.22 -33.70 14.27
N LYS A 151 -15.23 -34.09 15.09
CA LYS A 151 -15.40 -35.18 16.07
C LYS A 151 -14.85 -34.83 17.45
N ARG A 152 -15.73 -34.39 18.36
CA ARG A 152 -15.93 -34.93 19.73
C ARG A 152 -17.11 -34.23 20.45
N TYR A 153 -17.99 -35.09 20.98
CA TYR A 153 -19.31 -34.91 21.63
C TYR A 153 -19.22 -34.57 23.15
N PRO A 154 -20.30 -34.62 23.97
CA PRO A 154 -21.56 -33.87 23.98
C PRO A 154 -21.80 -33.12 25.32
N ARG A 155 -22.84 -32.28 25.35
CA ARG A 155 -23.38 -31.61 26.56
C ARG A 155 -23.76 -32.62 27.66
N GLN A 156 -23.29 -32.40 28.89
CA GLN A 156 -23.93 -32.96 30.09
C GLN A 156 -24.83 -31.89 30.74
N ARG A 157 -26.12 -32.21 30.85
CA ARG A 157 -27.09 -31.56 31.74
C ARG A 157 -26.97 -32.20 33.12
N ARG A 158 -26.97 -31.38 34.17
CA ARG A 158 -27.74 -31.61 35.40
C ARG A 158 -27.86 -30.28 36.14
#